data_AF-A0A7S0IYW3-F1
#
_entry.id   AF-A0A7S0IYW3-F1
#
_cell.length_a   1.000
_cell.length_b   1.000
_cell.length_c   1.000
_cell.angle_alpha   90.00
_cell.angle_beta   90.00
_cell.angle_gamma   90.00
#
_symmetry.space_group_name_H-M   'P 1'
#
loop_
_entity.id
_entity.type
_entity.pdbx_description
1 polymer ?
#
loop_
_entity_poly.entity_id
_entity_poly.type
_entity_poly.pdbx_seq_one_letter_code
_entity_poly.pdbx_strand_id
1 'polypeptide(L)'
;MRPWPKSEPWVARIDEILSRIDRSNRVVTWLGVRWFYRRHDLLPSSSHAFPECLDAEREVYLYAGKLDEVPSDTLLGACRVICSADVPNYQSFLHEPETYFYRYEYHPFHRDRTKP
;
A
#
# COMPACT_ATOMS: atom_id res chain seq x y z
N MET A 1 -8.10 -13.59 -3.29
CA MET A 1 -6.78 -13.47 -2.64
C MET A 1 -5.93 -12.55 -3.49
N ARG A 2 -5.22 -11.61 -2.86
CA ARG A 2 -4.16 -10.83 -3.50
C ARG A 2 -2.84 -11.59 -3.35
N PRO A 3 -1.86 -11.43 -4.26
CA PRO A 3 -1.88 -10.60 -5.47
C PRO A 3 -2.59 -11.29 -6.65
N TRP A 4 -3.23 -10.53 -7.54
CA TRP A 4 -3.84 -11.04 -8.77
C TRP A 4 -2.75 -11.26 -9.85
N PRO A 5 -2.66 -12.43 -10.52
CA PRO A 5 -1.61 -12.68 -11.50
C PRO A 5 -1.74 -11.72 -12.70
N LYS A 6 -0.63 -11.05 -13.05
CA LYS A 6 -0.48 -9.95 -14.05
C LYS A 6 -0.83 -8.52 -13.58
N SER A 7 -0.98 -8.30 -12.28
CA SER A 7 -1.01 -6.93 -11.73
C SER A 7 0.40 -6.31 -11.68
N GLU A 8 0.48 -4.98 -11.78
CA GLU A 8 1.71 -4.23 -11.49
C GLU A 8 2.26 -4.61 -10.10
N PRO A 9 3.58 -4.46 -9.86
CA PRO A 9 4.17 -4.69 -8.54
C PRO A 9 3.38 -3.99 -7.44
N TRP A 10 3.12 -4.69 -6.34
CA TRP A 10 2.40 -4.10 -5.20
C TRP A 10 3.37 -3.31 -4.33
N VAL A 11 2.89 -2.19 -3.79
CA VAL A 11 3.68 -1.33 -2.89
C VAL A 11 3.22 -1.58 -1.45
N ALA A 12 4.16 -1.73 -0.53
CA ALA A 12 3.87 -1.95 0.88
C ALA A 12 4.91 -1.28 1.79
N ARG A 13 4.47 -0.84 2.96
CA ARG A 13 5.34 -0.47 4.07
C ARG A 13 5.63 -1.69 4.92
N ILE A 14 6.90 -1.96 5.21
CA ILE A 14 7.30 -3.02 6.15
C ILE A 14 7.22 -2.42 7.56
N ASP A 15 6.31 -2.93 8.38
CA ASP A 15 6.13 -2.51 9.77
C ASP A 15 6.84 -3.49 10.72
N GLU A 16 6.96 -4.77 10.35
CA GLU A 16 7.59 -5.81 11.18
C GLU A 16 8.45 -6.77 10.35
N ILE A 17 9.55 -7.25 10.95
CA ILE A 17 10.39 -8.34 10.42
C ILE A 17 10.27 -9.52 11.38
N LEU A 18 9.80 -10.65 10.86
CA LEU A 18 9.44 -11.83 11.64
C LEU A 18 10.35 -13.01 11.26
N SER A 19 10.92 -13.70 12.24
CA SER A 19 11.64 -14.95 12.02
C SER A 19 10.76 -16.14 12.39
N ARG A 20 10.67 -17.13 11.50
CA ARG A 20 9.86 -18.34 11.68
C ARG A 20 10.68 -19.58 11.39
N ILE A 21 10.25 -20.72 11.91
CA ILE A 21 10.81 -22.03 11.55
C ILE A 21 9.87 -22.68 10.53
N ASP A 22 10.39 -23.04 9.37
CA ASP A 22 9.63 -23.73 8.34
C ASP A 22 9.49 -25.24 8.62
N ARG A 23 8.80 -25.96 7.73
CA ARG A 23 8.60 -27.42 7.86
C ARG A 23 9.90 -28.22 7.72
N SER A 24 10.95 -27.63 7.18
CA SER A 24 12.28 -28.21 7.03
C SER A 24 13.21 -27.84 8.20
N ASN A 25 12.65 -27.29 9.28
CA ASN A 25 13.38 -26.84 10.47
C ASN A 25 14.43 -25.77 10.18
N ARG A 26 14.19 -24.93 9.17
CA ARG A 26 15.04 -23.80 8.79
C ARG A 26 14.42 -22.50 9.25
N VAL A 27 15.27 -21.55 9.64
CA VAL A 27 14.84 -20.18 9.93
C VAL A 27 14.53 -19.49 8.61
N VAL A 28 13.31 -18.99 8.47
CA VAL A 28 12.81 -18.21 7.33
C VAL A 28 12.32 -16.85 7.79
N THR A 29 12.48 -15.84 6.93
CA THR A 29 12.10 -14.47 7.23
C THR A 29 10.78 -14.12 6.55
N TRP A 30 9.85 -13.62 7.35
CA TRP A 30 8.55 -13.10 6.95
C TRP A 30 8.46 -11.62 7.29
N LEU A 31 7.58 -10.90 6.60
CA LEU A 31 7.40 -9.46 6.74
C LEU A 31 5.96 -9.17 7.11
N GLY A 32 5.77 -8.43 8.21
CA GLY A 32 4.49 -7.81 8.54
C GLY A 32 4.38 -6.51 7.76
N VAL A 33 3.45 -6.46 6.80
CA VAL A 33 3.35 -5.36 5.83
C VAL A 33 2.01 -4.66 5.87
N ARG A 34 2.05 -3.36 5.60
CA ARG A 34 0.88 -2.52 5.37
C ARG A 34 0.82 -2.14 3.90
N TRP A 35 -0.22 -2.59 3.22
CA TRP A 35 -0.39 -2.37 1.79
C TRP A 35 -0.68 -0.92 1.44
N PHE A 36 -0.14 -0.50 0.31
CA PHE A 36 -0.60 0.67 -0.42
C PHE A 36 -1.44 0.23 -1.62
N TYR A 37 -2.56 0.90 -1.84
CA TYR A 37 -3.42 0.66 -3.00
C TYR A 37 -3.21 1.72 -4.05
N ARG A 38 -3.33 1.37 -5.33
CA ARG A 38 -3.48 2.37 -6.38
C ARG A 38 -4.94 2.74 -6.53
N ARG A 39 -5.20 3.89 -7.16
CA ARG A 39 -6.57 4.39 -7.40
C ARG A 39 -7.48 3.37 -8.09
N HIS A 40 -6.95 2.59 -9.04
CA HIS A 40 -7.70 1.56 -9.75
C HIS A 40 -7.96 0.28 -8.94
N ASP A 41 -7.20 0.05 -7.86
CA ASP A 41 -7.41 -1.07 -6.93
C ASP A 41 -8.50 -0.77 -5.90
N LEU A 42 -8.85 0.51 -5.74
CA LEU A 42 -9.91 0.92 -4.85
C LEU A 42 -11.25 0.48 -5.42
N LEU A 43 -12.07 -0.18 -4.59
CA LEU A 43 -13.44 -0.51 -4.97
C LEU A 43 -14.16 0.77 -5.42
N PRO A 44 -14.90 0.75 -6.53
CA PRO A 44 -15.68 1.91 -6.96
C PRO A 44 -16.66 2.26 -5.85
N SER A 45 -16.38 3.34 -5.11
CA SER A 45 -17.35 3.87 -4.18
C SER A 45 -18.45 4.52 -5.03
N SER A 46 -19.66 3.98 -4.98
CA SER A 46 -20.82 4.60 -5.64
C SER A 46 -21.20 5.94 -5.02
N SER A 47 -20.53 6.34 -3.94
CA SER A 47 -20.87 7.49 -3.12
C SER A 47 -20.04 8.73 -3.42
N HIS A 48 -18.73 8.65 -3.73
CA HIS A 48 -17.87 9.84 -3.83
C HIS A 48 -16.93 9.80 -5.04
N ALA A 49 -16.84 10.93 -5.76
CA ALA A 49 -15.78 11.16 -6.73
C ALA A 49 -14.46 11.38 -5.99
N PHE A 50 -13.43 10.63 -6.37
CA PHE A 50 -12.07 10.87 -5.87
C PHE A 50 -11.62 12.28 -6.25
N PRO A 51 -10.97 13.03 -5.33
CA PRO A 51 -10.42 14.34 -5.65
C PRO A 51 -9.55 14.31 -6.91
N GLU A 52 -9.54 15.43 -7.63
CA GLU A 52 -8.62 15.59 -8.75
C GLU A 52 -7.17 15.51 -8.26
N CYS A 53 -6.34 14.88 -9.08
CA CYS A 53 -4.94 14.63 -8.77
C CYS A 53 -4.16 14.66 -10.08
N LEU A 54 -3.23 15.61 -10.21
CA LEU A 54 -2.39 15.74 -11.40
C LEU A 54 -1.44 14.54 -11.56
N ASP A 55 -1.00 13.98 -10.44
CA ASP A 55 -0.04 12.89 -10.36
C ASP A 55 -0.71 11.55 -9.98
N ALA A 56 -1.94 11.30 -10.47
CA ALA A 56 -2.78 10.18 -10.06
C ALA A 56 -2.14 8.79 -10.25
N GLU A 57 -1.20 8.64 -11.19
CA GLU A 57 -0.46 7.39 -11.42
C GLU A 57 0.55 7.07 -10.30
N ARG A 58 1.03 8.10 -9.59
CA ARG A 58 1.97 7.99 -8.47
C ARG A 58 1.28 8.12 -7.11
N GLU A 59 -0.01 8.40 -7.12
CA GLU A 59 -0.84 8.45 -5.91
C GLU A 59 -1.17 7.03 -5.44
N VAL A 60 -0.83 6.75 -4.19
CA VAL A 60 -1.19 5.52 -3.50
C VAL A 60 -1.95 5.82 -2.20
N TYR A 61 -2.66 4.83 -1.69
CA TYR A 61 -3.54 4.95 -0.53
C TYR A 61 -3.14 3.94 0.53
N LEU A 62 -2.80 4.42 1.73
CA LEU A 62 -2.30 3.57 2.81
C LEU A 62 -3.44 2.76 3.43
N TYR A 63 -3.32 1.43 3.46
CA TYR A 63 -4.29 0.59 4.15
C TYR A 63 -4.19 0.76 5.68
N ALA A 64 -5.23 1.26 6.32
CA ALA A 64 -5.22 1.47 7.76
C ALA A 64 -5.69 0.25 8.59
N GLY A 65 -5.96 -0.90 7.96
CA GLY A 65 -6.36 -2.12 8.64
C GLY A 65 -5.21 -2.90 9.32
N LYS A 66 -5.44 -4.19 9.55
CA LYS A 66 -4.43 -5.11 10.12
C LYS A 66 -3.26 -5.32 9.16
N LEU A 67 -2.09 -5.60 9.72
CA LEU A 67 -0.93 -6.03 8.94
C LEU A 67 -1.25 -7.36 8.23
N ASP A 68 -0.70 -7.49 7.04
CA ASP A 68 -0.66 -8.74 6.30
C ASP A 68 0.75 -9.34 6.43
N GLU A 69 0.88 -10.64 6.15
CA GLU A 69 2.16 -11.33 6.28
C GLU A 69 2.59 -11.92 4.95
N VAL A 70 3.79 -11.55 4.50
CA VAL A 70 4.35 -12.06 3.25
C VAL A 70 5.75 -12.65 3.47
N PRO A 71 6.13 -13.69 2.72
CA PRO A 71 7.52 -14.15 2.70
C PRO A 71 8.46 -13.07 2.16
N SER A 72 9.66 -12.97 2.73
CA SER A 72 10.67 -11.98 2.29
C SER A 72 11.18 -12.18 0.85
N ASP A 73 11.08 -13.39 0.31
CA ASP A 73 11.49 -13.72 -1.07
C ASP A 73 10.55 -13.14 -2.16
N THR A 74 9.41 -12.59 -1.75
CA THR A 74 8.46 -11.90 -2.64
C THR A 74 8.85 -10.46 -2.94
N LEU A 75 9.87 -9.91 -2.26
CA LEU A 75 10.34 -8.54 -2.49
C LEU A 75 11.01 -8.40 -3.86
N LEU A 76 10.50 -7.45 -4.66
CA LEU A 76 11.07 -7.14 -5.98
C LEU A 76 12.10 -6.00 -5.95
N GLY A 77 12.01 -5.11 -4.96
CA GLY A 77 12.88 -3.96 -4.82
C GLY A 77 12.36 -2.98 -3.77
N ALA A 78 13.17 -1.96 -3.48
CA ALA A 78 12.77 -0.85 -2.62
C ALA A 78 12.21 0.29 -3.46
N CYS A 79 11.18 0.96 -2.93
CA CYS A 79 10.60 2.17 -3.51
C CYS A 79 10.44 3.23 -2.41
N ARG A 80 10.24 4.49 -2.82
CA ARG A 80 10.03 5.62 -1.91
C ARG A 80 8.55 5.99 -1.91
N VAL A 81 7.97 6.14 -0.72
CA VAL A 81 6.59 6.61 -0.58
C VAL A 81 6.55 7.79 0.39
N ILE A 82 6.04 8.93 -0.08
CA ILE A 82 6.04 10.19 0.67
C ILE A 82 4.65 10.46 1.23
N CYS A 83 4.57 10.81 2.52
CA CYS A 83 3.36 11.37 3.11
C CYS A 83 3.24 12.84 2.70
N SER A 84 2.19 13.18 1.95
CA SER A 84 2.01 14.57 1.46
C SER A 84 1.81 15.59 2.57
N ALA A 85 1.30 15.14 3.73
CA ALA A 85 1.11 16.00 4.90
C ALA A 85 2.45 16.38 5.56
N ASP A 86 3.43 15.47 5.50
CA ASP A 86 4.74 15.66 6.12
C ASP A 86 5.71 16.43 5.20
N VAL A 87 5.47 16.38 3.89
CA VAL A 87 6.33 17.02 2.88
C VAL A 87 5.48 17.92 1.97
N PRO A 88 5.34 19.22 2.31
CA PRO A 88 4.50 20.16 1.55
C PRO A 88 4.89 20.32 0.07
N ASN A 89 6.16 20.07 -0.29
CA ASN A 89 6.66 20.12 -1.66
C ASN A 89 7.05 18.73 -2.19
N TYR A 90 6.22 17.71 -1.91
CA TYR A 90 6.47 16.33 -2.34
C TYR A 90 6.60 16.18 -3.87
N GLN A 91 5.99 17.08 -4.65
CA GLN A 91 6.04 17.07 -6.12
C GLN A 91 7.47 17.08 -6.66
N SER A 92 8.38 17.82 -6.02
CA SER A 92 9.79 17.86 -6.43
C SER A 92 10.49 16.49 -6.39
N PHE A 93 9.99 15.56 -5.58
CA PHE A 93 10.52 14.20 -5.45
C PHE A 93 9.89 13.21 -6.43
N LEU A 94 8.75 13.53 -7.04
CA LEU A 94 8.05 12.63 -7.96
C LEU A 94 8.79 12.42 -9.29
N HIS A 95 9.80 13.23 -9.59
CA HIS A 95 10.68 13.02 -10.74
C HIS A 95 11.63 11.83 -10.56
N GLU A 96 11.84 11.38 -9.32
CA GLU A 96 12.65 10.20 -9.05
C GLU A 96 11.93 8.90 -9.48
N PRO A 97 12.68 7.89 -9.96
CA PRO A 97 12.11 6.58 -10.26
C PRO A 97 11.57 5.93 -8.98
N GLU A 98 10.56 5.07 -9.12
CA GLU A 98 9.98 4.29 -8.01
C GLU A 98 9.56 5.16 -6.80
N THR A 99 9.12 6.40 -7.06
CA THR A 99 8.67 7.33 -6.03
C THR A 99 7.17 7.61 -6.16
N TYR A 100 6.48 7.36 -5.06
CA TYR A 100 5.03 7.49 -4.89
C TYR A 100 4.73 8.47 -3.75
N PHE A 101 3.46 8.86 -3.62
CA PHE A 101 2.98 9.63 -2.49
C PHE A 101 1.61 9.15 -2.04
N TYR A 102 1.29 9.37 -0.77
CA TYR A 102 -0.06 9.16 -0.24
C TYR A 102 -0.54 10.38 0.53
N ARG A 103 -1.85 10.63 0.42
CA ARG A 103 -2.55 11.73 1.10
C ARG A 103 -3.60 11.22 2.08
N TYR A 104 -4.12 10.02 1.80
CA TYR A 104 -5.28 9.46 2.48
C TYR A 104 -5.00 8.03 2.93
N GLU A 105 -5.60 7.68 4.05
CA GLU A 105 -5.75 6.29 4.47
C GLU A 105 -7.00 5.69 3.82
N TYR A 106 -6.91 4.42 3.44
CA TYR A 106 -8.00 3.67 2.84
C TYR A 106 -8.55 2.62 3.80
N HIS A 107 -9.86 2.67 4.00
CA HIS A 107 -10.65 1.72 4.77
C HIS A 107 -11.73 1.08 3.88
N PRO A 108 -11.51 -0.13 3.34
CA PRO A 108 -12.47 -0.81 2.48
C PRO A 108 -13.80 -1.15 3.16
N PHE A 109 -13.86 -1.11 4.49
CA PHE A 109 -15.02 -1.53 5.29
C PHE A 109 -15.51 -0.49 6.28
N HIS A 110 -15.35 0.81 6.00
CA HIS A 110 -16.16 1.82 6.71
C HIS A 110 -17.62 1.63 6.29
N ARG A 111 -18.31 0.68 6.95
CA ARG A 111 -19.77 0.66 7.03
C ARG A 111 -20.14 2.00 7.64
N ASP A 112 -20.78 2.82 6.85
CA ASP A 112 -21.47 4.00 7.33
C ASP A 112 -22.47 3.54 8.39
N ARG A 113 -22.14 3.76 9.67
CA ARG A 113 -22.99 3.42 10.81
C ARG A 113 -24.23 4.33 10.89
N THR A 114 -24.38 5.27 9.96
CA THR A 114 -25.48 6.23 9.93
C THR A 114 -26.65 5.83 9.03
N LYS A 115 -26.56 4.70 8.30
CA LYS A 115 -27.73 4.13 7.62
C LYS A 115 -28.35 3.01 8.47
N PRO A 116 -29.65 3.11 8.81
CA PRO A 116 -30.37 2.13 9.63
C PRO A 116 -30.46 0.76 8.95
#